data_AF-A0A2E0N6W9-F1
#
_entry.id   AF-A0A2E0N6W9-F1
#
_cell.length_a   1.000
_cell.length_b   1.000
_cell.length_c   1.000
_cell.angle_alpha   90.00
_cell.angle_beta   90.00
_cell.angle_gamma   90.00
#
_symmetry.space_group_name_H-M   'P 1'
#
loop_
_entity.id
_entity.type
_entity.pdbx_description
1 polymer ?
#
loop_
_entity_poly.entity_id
_entity_poly.type
_entity_poly.pdbx_seq_one_letter_code
_entity_poly.pdbx_strand_id
1 'polypeptide(L)'
;MIDVASGMELAQMMYDFEPDPTPPEAPSQKDVEQPPGQLQLYNEAVQDNLRALSAIRPTDWMPENGKQQELIQRASKVFTDFVTRPAITAPFSRSMVGPKRRADFLRRSVSEIREVRRAFGGTINDVVLTVVSEGMARYLANHGQKLENKHMRVMCPVNVRTEDLKGALLP
;
A
#
# COMPACT_ATOMS: atom_id res chain seq x y z
N MET A 1 -5.80 -2.86 -0.10
CA MET A 1 -4.53 -2.15 0.19
C MET A 1 -4.91 -0.72 0.54
N ILE A 2 -4.43 -0.17 1.65
CA ILE A 2 -4.86 1.15 2.17
C ILE A 2 -3.90 2.22 1.62
N ASP A 3 -4.43 3.29 1.01
CA ASP A 3 -3.61 4.43 0.58
C ASP A 3 -3.30 5.37 1.75
N VAL A 4 -2.42 6.36 1.58
CA VAL A 4 -2.03 7.27 2.67
C VAL A 4 -3.22 8.09 3.19
N ALA A 5 -4.18 8.45 2.34
CA ALA A 5 -5.35 9.23 2.73
C ALA A 5 -6.33 8.36 3.53
N SER A 6 -6.64 7.16 3.05
CA SER A 6 -7.44 6.16 3.76
C SER A 6 -6.76 5.69 5.06
N GLY A 7 -5.42 5.62 5.08
CA GLY A 7 -4.66 5.30 6.28
C GLY A 7 -4.76 6.40 7.34
N MET A 8 -4.78 7.67 6.91
CA MET A 8 -5.06 8.79 7.80
C MET A 8 -6.52 8.80 8.26
N GLU A 9 -7.49 8.57 7.40
CA GLU A 9 -8.91 8.47 7.80
C GLU A 9 -9.11 7.35 8.82
N LEU A 10 -8.48 6.18 8.62
CA LEU A 10 -8.53 5.07 9.56
C LEU A 10 -7.86 5.43 10.90
N ALA A 11 -6.71 6.12 10.87
CA ALA A 11 -6.08 6.61 12.09
C ALA A 11 -6.97 7.62 12.83
N GLN A 12 -7.71 8.48 12.13
CA GLN A 12 -8.67 9.41 12.74
C GLN A 12 -9.91 8.71 13.30
N MET A 13 -10.32 7.59 12.70
CA MET A 13 -11.41 6.76 13.26
C MET A 13 -10.96 5.96 14.49
N MET A 14 -9.68 5.58 14.55
CA MET A 14 -9.14 4.76 15.65
C MET A 14 -8.63 5.57 16.84
N TYR A 15 -8.16 6.80 16.62
CA TYR A 15 -7.54 7.63 17.64
C TYR A 15 -8.34 8.90 17.87
N ASP A 16 -8.60 9.18 19.14
CA ASP A 16 -9.08 10.48 19.57
C ASP A 16 -7.95 11.52 19.57
N PHE A 17 -8.30 12.75 19.21
CA PHE A 17 -7.35 13.87 19.20
C PHE A 17 -7.16 14.51 20.58
N GLU A 18 -8.07 14.25 21.50
CA GLU A 18 -8.01 14.76 22.87
C GLU A 18 -7.38 13.74 23.82
N PRO A 19 -6.61 14.18 24.84
CA PRO A 19 -5.99 13.27 25.81
C PRO A 19 -6.98 12.48 26.67
N ASP A 20 -8.19 13.00 26.88
CA ASP A 20 -9.26 12.37 27.66
C ASP A 20 -10.62 12.56 26.96
N PRO A 21 -10.89 11.78 25.89
CA PRO A 21 -12.09 11.92 25.10
C PRO A 21 -13.31 11.42 25.89
N THR A 22 -14.45 12.08 25.71
CA THR A 22 -15.72 11.55 26.25
C THR A 22 -16.02 10.21 25.57
N PRO A 23 -16.27 9.12 26.32
CA PRO A 23 -16.57 7.83 25.71
C PRO A 23 -17.73 7.96 24.71
N PRO A 24 -17.58 7.44 23.48
CA PRO A 24 -18.65 7.51 22.50
C PRO A 24 -19.88 6.79 23.05
N GLU A 25 -21.05 7.32 22.74
CA GLU A 25 -22.31 6.68 23.09
C GLU A 25 -22.30 5.27 22.50
N ALA A 26 -22.59 4.26 23.33
CA ALA A 26 -22.57 2.88 22.89
C ALA A 26 -23.46 2.76 21.65
N PRO A 27 -22.97 2.14 20.55
CA PRO A 27 -23.77 2.03 19.35
C PRO A 27 -25.10 1.40 19.74
N SER A 28 -26.20 2.05 19.36
CA SER A 28 -27.49 1.38 19.44
C SER A 28 -27.34 0.04 18.74
N GLN A 29 -27.86 -1.04 19.33
CA GLN A 29 -27.95 -2.32 18.64
C GLN A 29 -28.86 -2.12 17.42
N LYS A 30 -28.30 -1.55 16.35
CA LYS A 30 -28.86 -1.66 15.02
C LYS A 30 -28.88 -3.15 14.74
N ASP A 31 -30.01 -3.63 14.28
CA ASP A 31 -30.20 -5.02 13.88
C ASP A 31 -28.97 -5.45 13.09
N VAL A 32 -28.17 -6.34 13.68
CA VAL A 32 -27.02 -6.90 12.99
C VAL A 32 -27.62 -7.64 11.80
N GLU A 33 -27.40 -7.09 10.61
CA GLU A 33 -27.89 -7.71 9.38
C GLU A 33 -27.36 -9.14 9.37
N GLN A 34 -28.29 -10.11 9.39
CA GLN A 34 -27.91 -11.50 9.52
C GLN A 34 -27.01 -11.85 8.33
N PRO A 35 -25.82 -12.42 8.56
CA PRO A 35 -24.94 -12.76 7.46
C PRO A 35 -25.67 -13.74 6.53
N PRO A 36 -25.58 -13.54 5.20
CA PRO A 36 -26.26 -14.39 4.24
C PRO A 36 -25.87 -15.86 4.44
N GLY A 37 -26.83 -16.76 4.25
CA GLY A 37 -26.60 -18.19 4.41
C GLY A 37 -25.56 -18.72 3.41
N GLN A 38 -24.86 -19.80 3.75
CA GLN A 38 -23.79 -20.37 2.91
C GLN A 38 -24.25 -20.67 1.47
N LEU A 39 -25.50 -21.13 1.30
CA LEU A 39 -26.07 -21.42 -0.01
C LEU A 39 -26.37 -20.14 -0.82
N GLN A 40 -26.74 -19.07 -0.13
CA GLN A 40 -26.97 -17.76 -0.76
C GLN A 40 -25.63 -17.17 -1.24
N LEU A 41 -24.58 -17.23 -0.40
CA LEU A 41 -23.22 -16.83 -0.79
C LEU A 41 -22.68 -17.62 -1.98
N TYR A 42 -22.93 -18.94 -2.01
CA TYR A 42 -22.52 -19.77 -3.15
C TYR A 42 -23.24 -19.34 -4.44
N ASN A 43 -24.55 -19.11 -4.37
CA ASN A 43 -25.34 -18.68 -5.54
C ASN A 43 -24.95 -17.29 -6.03
N GLU A 44 -24.73 -16.35 -5.11
CA GLU A 44 -24.24 -15.00 -5.43
C GLU A 44 -22.85 -15.08 -6.08
N ALA A 45 -21.92 -15.85 -5.51
CA ALA A 45 -20.60 -16.04 -6.09
C ALA A 45 -20.64 -16.70 -7.48
N VAL A 46 -21.54 -17.65 -7.72
CA VAL A 46 -21.73 -18.27 -9.04
C VAL A 46 -22.31 -17.25 -10.02
N GLN A 47 -23.32 -16.47 -9.63
CA GLN A 47 -23.92 -15.45 -10.49
C GLN A 47 -22.92 -14.35 -10.85
N ASP A 48 -22.15 -13.88 -9.88
CA ASP A 48 -21.14 -12.85 -10.10
C ASP A 48 -20.00 -13.34 -10.98
N ASN A 49 -19.54 -14.58 -10.80
CA ASN A 49 -18.58 -15.20 -11.71
C ASN A 49 -19.12 -15.35 -13.14
N LEU A 50 -20.40 -15.74 -13.30
CA LEU A 50 -21.03 -15.84 -14.63
C LEU A 50 -21.22 -14.48 -15.30
N ARG A 51 -21.56 -13.43 -14.53
CA ARG A 51 -21.61 -12.05 -15.04
C ARG A 51 -20.23 -11.55 -15.44
N ALA A 52 -19.22 -11.79 -14.60
CA ALA A 52 -17.84 -11.42 -14.89
C ALA A 52 -17.33 -12.14 -16.16
N LEU A 53 -17.57 -13.44 -16.30
CA LEU A 53 -17.17 -14.22 -17.47
C LEU A 53 -17.89 -13.80 -18.76
N SER A 54 -19.19 -13.47 -18.68
CA SER A 54 -19.95 -13.02 -19.84
C SER A 54 -19.63 -11.58 -20.27
N ALA A 55 -19.04 -10.78 -19.36
CA ALA A 55 -18.54 -9.44 -19.66
C ALA A 55 -17.14 -9.43 -20.29
N ILE A 56 -16.39 -10.54 -20.23
CA ILE A 56 -15.08 -10.66 -20.87
C ILE A 56 -15.28 -10.83 -22.37
N ARG A 57 -15.07 -9.75 -23.13
CA ARG A 57 -15.02 -9.86 -24.59
C ARG A 57 -13.61 -10.28 -25.00
N PRO A 58 -13.44 -11.25 -25.92
CA PRO A 58 -12.12 -11.63 -26.45
C PRO A 58 -11.35 -10.44 -27.04
N THR A 59 -12.07 -9.41 -27.50
CA THR A 59 -11.52 -8.15 -28.02
C THR A 59 -10.90 -7.26 -26.93
N ASP A 60 -11.31 -7.38 -25.65
CA ASP A 60 -10.75 -6.58 -24.55
C ASP A 60 -9.30 -7.01 -24.20
N TRP A 61 -8.88 -8.20 -24.66
CA TRP A 61 -7.51 -8.70 -24.55
C TRP A 61 -6.64 -8.34 -25.76
N MET A 62 -7.24 -7.81 -26.83
CA MET A 62 -6.51 -7.23 -27.94
C MET A 62 -6.21 -5.76 -27.60
N PRO A 63 -4.94 -5.37 -27.43
CA PRO A 63 -4.62 -3.99 -27.12
C PRO A 63 -4.83 -3.14 -28.38
N GLU A 64 -6.03 -2.59 -28.54
CA GLU A 64 -6.39 -1.69 -29.65
C GLU A 64 -5.68 -0.32 -29.55
N ASN A 65 -5.14 0.03 -28.37
CA ASN A 65 -4.53 1.32 -28.08
C ASN A 65 -3.05 1.21 -27.69
N GLY A 66 -2.16 1.98 -28.32
CA GLY A 66 -0.72 2.01 -28.01
C GLY A 66 -0.41 2.32 -26.53
N LYS A 67 -1.31 3.04 -25.84
CA LYS A 67 -1.22 3.31 -24.39
C LYS A 67 -1.42 2.03 -23.55
N GLN A 68 -2.29 1.11 -23.96
CA GLN A 68 -2.45 -0.18 -23.27
C GLN A 68 -1.24 -1.09 -23.50
N GLN A 69 -0.67 -1.10 -24.71
CA GLN A 69 0.57 -1.84 -24.98
C GLN A 69 1.72 -1.33 -24.10
N GLU A 70 1.88 -0.01 -23.99
CA GLU A 70 2.89 0.59 -23.13
C GLU A 70 2.67 0.25 -21.65
N LEU A 71 1.42 0.29 -21.18
CA LEU A 71 1.08 -0.08 -19.81
C LEU A 71 1.39 -1.57 -19.54
N ILE A 72 1.03 -2.47 -20.45
CA ILE A 72 1.32 -3.91 -20.36
C ILE A 72 2.83 -4.15 -20.37
N GLN A 73 3.58 -3.47 -21.25
CA GLN A 73 5.04 -3.58 -21.29
C GLN A 73 5.66 -3.11 -19.97
N ARG A 74 5.24 -1.96 -19.44
CA ARG A 74 5.71 -1.48 -18.13
C ARG A 74 5.37 -2.45 -17.01
N ALA A 75 4.13 -2.94 -16.96
CA ALA A 75 3.68 -3.91 -15.97
C ALA A 75 4.47 -5.21 -16.05
N SER A 76 4.69 -5.74 -17.26
CA SER A 76 5.48 -6.95 -17.49
C SER A 76 6.93 -6.78 -17.02
N LYS A 77 7.56 -5.64 -17.31
CA LYS A 77 8.92 -5.34 -16.85
C LYS A 77 9.00 -5.30 -15.32
N VAL A 78 8.06 -4.62 -14.66
CA VAL A 78 7.99 -4.56 -13.19
C VAL A 78 7.80 -5.96 -12.60
N PHE A 79 6.92 -6.76 -13.19
CA PHE A 79 6.69 -8.14 -12.76
C PHE A 79 7.94 -9.01 -12.95
N THR A 80 8.58 -8.95 -14.12
CA THR A 80 9.82 -9.68 -14.39
C THR A 80 10.92 -9.28 -13.42
N ASP A 81 11.13 -7.98 -13.16
CA ASP A 81 12.10 -7.50 -12.17
C ASP A 81 11.74 -7.95 -10.75
N PHE A 82 10.45 -8.08 -10.43
CA PHE A 82 9.96 -8.59 -9.15
C PHE A 82 10.25 -10.09 -8.98
N VAL A 83 10.12 -10.90 -10.03
CA VAL A 83 10.34 -12.35 -9.93
C VAL A 83 11.83 -12.71 -10.06
N THR A 84 12.57 -12.04 -10.93
CA THR A 84 13.93 -12.45 -11.31
C THR A 84 15.02 -11.89 -10.41
N ARG A 85 14.79 -10.74 -9.74
CA ARG A 85 15.81 -10.14 -8.87
C ARG A 85 15.66 -10.66 -7.43
N PRO A 86 16.70 -11.22 -6.81
CA PRO A 86 16.64 -11.64 -5.42
C PRO A 86 16.48 -10.42 -4.50
N ALA A 87 15.46 -10.46 -3.63
CA ALA A 87 15.20 -9.43 -2.65
C ALA A 87 15.58 -9.89 -1.23
N ILE A 88 16.26 -9.04 -0.47
CA ILE A 88 16.54 -9.30 0.95
C ILE A 88 15.25 -9.11 1.74
N THR A 89 14.81 -10.17 2.42
CA THR A 89 13.78 -10.06 3.46
C THR A 89 14.43 -9.54 4.73
N ALA A 90 14.07 -8.30 5.10
CA ALA A 90 14.53 -7.67 6.33
C ALA A 90 14.19 -8.54 7.54
N PRO A 91 15.08 -8.66 8.55
CA PRO A 91 14.84 -9.45 9.75
C PRO A 91 13.48 -9.19 10.42
N PHE A 92 13.02 -7.93 10.46
CA PHE A 92 11.72 -7.59 11.03
C PHE A 92 10.51 -8.12 10.25
N SER A 93 10.68 -8.50 8.97
CA SER A 93 9.61 -9.04 8.11
C SER A 93 9.59 -10.58 8.06
N ARG A 94 10.51 -11.28 8.74
CA ARG A 94 10.60 -12.75 8.68
C ARG A 94 9.58 -13.49 9.53
N SER A 95 9.08 -12.84 10.57
CA SER A 95 8.13 -13.42 11.52
C SER A 95 6.80 -12.67 11.46
N MET A 96 5.74 -13.35 11.88
CA MET A 96 4.46 -12.69 12.15
C MET A 96 4.67 -11.53 13.15
N VAL A 97 3.87 -10.48 13.00
CA VAL A 97 3.89 -9.35 13.93
C VAL A 97 3.31 -9.83 15.27
N GLY A 98 4.10 -9.72 16.33
CA GLY A 98 3.72 -10.12 17.68
C GLY A 98 3.83 -8.96 18.67
N PRO A 99 3.36 -9.14 19.92
CA PRO A 99 3.27 -8.08 20.93
C PRO A 99 4.63 -7.47 21.33
N LYS A 100 5.75 -8.16 21.03
CA LYS A 100 7.11 -7.65 21.29
C LYS A 100 7.66 -6.74 20.17
N ARG A 101 6.90 -6.50 19.09
CA ARG A 101 7.34 -5.62 18.00
C ARG A 101 7.48 -4.20 18.54
N ARG A 102 8.64 -3.60 18.32
CA ARG A 102 8.89 -2.19 18.63
C ARG A 102 8.79 -1.37 17.36
N ALA A 103 8.11 -0.23 17.46
CA ALA A 103 8.14 0.85 16.49
C ALA A 103 8.76 2.06 17.18
N ASP A 104 9.59 2.80 16.47
CA ASP A 104 10.26 3.99 16.98
C ASP A 104 10.15 5.09 15.92
N PHE A 105 10.23 6.34 16.36
CA PHE A 105 9.99 7.51 15.53
C PHE A 105 11.15 8.48 15.61
N LEU A 106 11.68 8.86 14.46
CA LEU A 106 12.67 9.93 14.36
C LEU A 106 12.00 11.23 13.96
N ARG A 107 12.13 12.27 14.79
CA ARG A 107 11.64 13.62 14.48
C ARG A 107 12.73 14.43 13.78
N ARG A 108 12.41 15.01 12.63
CA ARG A 108 13.27 15.95 11.88
C ARG A 108 12.44 17.12 11.40
N SER A 109 13.09 18.27 11.22
CA SER A 109 12.38 19.46 10.76
C SER A 109 12.10 19.37 9.27
N VAL A 110 10.93 19.87 8.86
CA VAL A 110 10.59 19.99 7.43
C VAL A 110 11.52 20.97 6.73
N SER A 111 12.05 21.97 7.46
CA SER A 111 13.04 22.92 6.95
C SER A 111 14.34 22.23 6.52
N GLU A 112 14.89 21.31 7.33
CA GLU A 112 16.09 20.54 6.97
C GLU A 112 15.85 19.71 5.71
N ILE A 113 14.69 19.04 5.62
CA ILE A 113 14.34 18.24 4.43
C ILE A 113 14.26 19.14 3.18
N ARG A 114 13.67 20.33 3.31
CA ARG A 114 13.58 21.31 2.22
C ARG A 114 14.93 21.89 1.83
N GLU A 115 15.86 22.01 2.77
CA GLU A 115 17.23 22.45 2.50
C GLU A 115 17.99 21.43 1.67
N VAL A 116 17.95 20.15 2.05
CA VAL A 116 18.53 19.05 1.26
C VAL A 116 17.91 19.02 -0.14
N ARG A 117 16.58 19.11 -0.26
CA ARG A 117 15.88 19.17 -1.56
C ARG A 117 16.38 20.36 -2.40
N ARG A 118 16.62 21.53 -1.79
CA ARG A 118 17.12 22.72 -2.51
C ARG A 118 18.55 22.52 -3.02
N ALA A 119 19.40 21.85 -2.25
CA ALA A 119 20.79 21.60 -2.61
C ALA A 119 20.95 20.55 -3.72
N PHE A 120 20.15 19.49 -3.71
CA PHE A 120 20.31 18.34 -4.62
C PHE A 120 19.22 18.22 -5.69
N GLY A 121 18.16 19.03 -5.62
CA GLY A 121 17.00 18.93 -6.51
C GLY A 121 15.99 17.85 -6.07
N GLY A 122 15.08 17.50 -6.98
CA GLY A 122 14.03 16.51 -6.73
C GLY A 122 12.89 17.00 -5.84
N THR A 123 12.14 16.04 -5.28
CA THR A 123 10.96 16.25 -4.42
C THR A 123 11.26 15.97 -2.95
N ILE A 124 10.33 16.34 -2.07
CA ILE A 124 10.44 16.00 -0.64
C ILE A 124 10.46 14.47 -0.44
N ASN A 125 9.67 13.73 -1.22
CA ASN A 125 9.64 12.26 -1.16
C ASN A 125 10.98 11.65 -1.55
N ASP A 126 11.68 12.20 -2.54
CA ASP A 126 13.00 11.70 -2.94
C ASP A 126 14.01 11.82 -1.80
N VAL A 127 14.00 12.94 -1.06
CA VAL A 127 14.84 13.12 0.13
C VAL A 127 14.49 12.10 1.21
N VAL A 128 13.21 11.91 1.52
CA VAL A 128 12.74 10.95 2.53
C VAL A 128 13.11 9.51 2.13
N LEU A 129 12.85 9.12 0.90
CA LEU A 129 13.15 7.78 0.37
C LEU A 129 14.66 7.52 0.35
N THR A 130 15.49 8.54 0.11
CA THR A 130 16.96 8.43 0.21
C THR A 130 17.38 8.11 1.64
N VAL A 131 16.86 8.86 2.63
CA VAL A 131 17.16 8.64 4.05
C VAL A 131 16.70 7.25 4.51
N VAL A 132 15.50 6.84 4.13
CA VAL A 132 14.96 5.51 4.46
C VAL A 132 15.78 4.40 3.82
N SER A 133 16.17 4.56 2.54
CA SER A 133 16.98 3.57 1.82
C SER A 133 18.34 3.36 2.48
N GLU A 134 19.03 4.46 2.83
CA GLU A 134 20.32 4.41 3.52
C GLU A 134 20.18 3.85 4.94
N GLY A 135 19.18 4.28 5.70
CA GLY A 135 18.91 3.75 7.04
C GLY A 135 18.64 2.25 7.03
N MET A 136 17.91 1.78 6.02
CA MET A 136 17.65 0.36 5.82
C MET A 136 18.89 -0.41 5.36
N ALA A 137 19.71 0.14 4.48
CA ALA A 137 20.98 -0.47 4.10
C ALA A 137 21.89 -0.68 5.32
N ARG A 138 22.06 0.35 6.16
CA ARG A 138 22.80 0.27 7.43
C ARG A 138 22.19 -0.73 8.40
N TYR A 139 20.86 -0.74 8.54
CA TYR A 139 20.16 -1.70 9.38
C TYR A 139 20.45 -3.14 8.94
N LEU A 140 20.30 -3.44 7.64
CA LEU A 140 20.55 -4.77 7.09
C LEU A 140 22.01 -5.20 7.26
N ALA A 141 22.97 -4.30 7.01
CA ALA A 141 24.39 -4.55 7.25
C ALA A 141 24.68 -4.89 8.72
N ASN A 142 24.14 -4.10 9.65
CA ASN A 142 24.28 -4.33 11.10
C ASN A 142 23.65 -5.66 11.56
N HIS A 143 22.71 -6.21 10.78
CA HIS A 143 22.08 -7.52 11.04
C HIS A 143 22.67 -8.64 10.16
N GLY A 144 23.90 -8.46 9.67
CA GLY A 144 24.67 -9.49 8.95
C GLY A 144 24.12 -9.86 7.57
N GLN A 145 23.30 -9.01 6.95
CA GLN A 145 22.81 -9.24 5.59
C GLN A 145 23.87 -8.80 4.57
N LYS A 146 24.21 -9.68 3.63
CA LYS A 146 25.05 -9.35 2.47
C LYS A 146 24.26 -8.49 1.49
N LEU A 147 24.70 -7.26 1.27
CA LEU A 147 24.04 -6.29 0.37
C LEU A 147 24.51 -6.39 -1.10
N GLU A 148 25.67 -7.02 -1.34
CA GLU A 148 26.25 -7.17 -2.68
C GLU A 148 25.30 -7.91 -3.62
N ASN A 149 25.04 -7.31 -4.79
CA ASN A 149 24.17 -7.86 -5.84
C ASN A 149 22.76 -8.24 -5.37
N LYS A 150 22.29 -7.64 -4.27
CA LYS A 150 20.95 -7.87 -3.74
C LYS A 150 20.22 -6.54 -3.58
N HIS A 151 18.92 -6.59 -3.81
CA HIS A 151 18.06 -5.44 -3.62
C HIS A 151 17.19 -5.63 -2.38
N MET A 152 16.81 -4.54 -1.73
CA MET A 152 15.70 -4.55 -0.80
C MET A 152 14.50 -3.93 -1.49
N ARG A 153 13.32 -4.53 -1.32
CA ARG A 153 12.07 -3.98 -1.85
C ARG A 153 11.27 -3.35 -0.73
N VAL A 154 10.89 -2.10 -0.94
CA VAL A 154 10.00 -1.36 -0.05
C VAL A 154 8.81 -0.94 -0.88
N MET A 155 7.60 -1.23 -0.38
CA MET A 155 6.38 -0.76 -0.99
C MET A 155 6.09 0.64 -0.47
N CYS A 156 5.98 1.61 -1.37
CA CYS A 156 5.62 2.99 -1.06
C CYS A 156 4.29 3.29 -1.76
N PRO A 157 3.15 3.18 -1.07
CA PRO A 157 1.86 3.47 -1.67
C PRO A 157 1.77 4.95 -2.01
N VAL A 158 1.36 5.25 -3.24
CA VAL A 158 1.14 6.62 -3.72
C VAL A 158 -0.34 6.80 -4.02
N ASN A 159 -0.83 8.02 -3.83
CA ASN A 159 -2.17 8.36 -4.23
C ASN A 159 -2.22 8.50 -5.76
N VAL A 160 -3.06 7.69 -6.42
CA VAL A 160 -3.23 7.68 -7.87
C VAL A 160 -4.54 8.32 -8.35
N ARG A 161 -5.17 9.16 -7.50
CA ARG A 161 -6.41 9.88 -7.86
C ARG A 161 -6.25 10.64 -9.17
N THR A 162 -6.88 10.14 -10.23
CA THR A 162 -7.29 10.93 -11.40
C THR A 162 -8.51 11.78 -11.02
N GLU A 163 -8.63 12.98 -11.57
CA GLU A 163 -9.65 13.96 -11.16
C GLU A 163 -11.10 13.43 -11.23
N ASP A 164 -11.35 12.38 -12.02
CA ASP A 164 -12.64 11.73 -12.21
C ASP A 164 -13.10 10.81 -11.05
N LEU A 165 -12.25 10.52 -10.05
CA LEU A 165 -12.54 9.58 -8.96
C LEU A 165 -12.78 10.26 -7.59
N LYS A 166 -13.26 11.51 -7.59
CA LYS A 166 -13.76 12.13 -6.35
C LYS A 166 -15.12 11.50 -5.98
N GLY A 167 -15.10 10.51 -5.10
CA GLY A 167 -16.31 10.00 -4.43
C GLY A 167 -16.57 8.50 -4.58
N ALA A 168 -15.77 7.76 -5.35
CA ALA A 168 -15.89 6.30 -5.39
C ALA A 168 -14.95 5.68 -4.37
N LEU A 169 -15.50 5.08 -3.32
CA LEU A 169 -14.84 3.96 -2.65
C LEU A 169 -14.61 2.92 -3.75
N LEU A 170 -13.36 2.49 -3.95
CA LEU A 170 -13.05 1.38 -4.85
C LEU A 170 -13.93 0.17 -4.45
N PRO A 171 -14.56 -0.52 -5.42
CA PRO A 171 -15.37 -1.70 -5.13
C PRO A 171 -14.57 -2.81 -4.45
#